data_AF-Q2NQF0-F1
#
_entry.id   AF-Q2NQF0-F1
#
_cell.length_a   1.000
_cell.length_b   1.000
_cell.length_c   1.000
_cell.angle_alpha   90.00
_cell.angle_beta   90.00
_cell.angle_gamma   90.00
#
_symmetry.space_group_name_H-M   'P 1'
#
loop_
_entity.id
_entity.type
_entity.pdbx_description
1 polymer ?
#
loop_
_entity_poly.entity_id
_entity_poly.type
_entity_poly.pdbx_seq_one_letter_code
_entity_poly.pdbx_strand_id
1 'polypeptide(L)'
;MFRVMMMNNERYVFSGTTGAFYPLSRKQGYVDAGSWPDDGVEVKEDIFMKFQNPPPGKLRGGDANGYPCWVDTPPPTLEDERRSAALTKKSQLDEAGRIIGPLQDAVDLGMTTNTEKASLLTWKKYRMLLNRVDISTAPDKLADAAQRGKGGGLMPVIEQGKPAHHRKGPSTF
;
A
#
# COMPACT_ATOMS: atom_id res chain seq x y z
N MET A 1 -39.96 -1.41 -7.72
CA MET A 1 -40.12 -1.96 -6.36
C MET A 1 -39.30 -1.13 -5.39
N PHE A 2 -39.96 -0.27 -4.62
CA PHE A 2 -39.31 0.53 -3.59
C PHE A 2 -38.91 -0.40 -2.43
N ARG A 3 -37.60 -0.63 -2.29
CA ARG A 3 -37.03 -1.31 -1.13
C ARG A 3 -37.28 -0.41 0.08
N VAL A 4 -38.18 -0.83 0.97
CA VAL A 4 -38.32 -0.26 2.30
C VAL A 4 -36.94 -0.34 2.96
N MET A 5 -36.21 0.78 3.00
CA MET A 5 -35.06 0.91 3.87
C MET A 5 -35.62 0.90 5.28
N MET A 6 -35.33 -0.16 6.03
CA MET A 6 -35.46 -0.16 7.48
C MET A 6 -34.67 1.07 7.96
N MET A 7 -35.37 2.15 8.32
CA MET A 7 -34.76 3.27 9.01
C MET A 7 -34.50 2.78 10.42
N ASN A 8 -33.33 2.18 10.64
CA ASN A 8 -32.90 1.87 11.98
C ASN A 8 -32.80 3.21 12.72
N ASN A 9 -33.61 3.40 13.74
CA ASN A 9 -33.57 4.63 14.54
C ASN A 9 -32.36 4.60 15.51
N GLU A 10 -31.23 4.09 15.03
CA GLU A 10 -30.00 3.99 15.80
C GLU A 10 -29.38 5.37 15.91
N ARG A 11 -29.07 5.75 17.15
CA ARG A 11 -28.44 7.02 17.47
C ARG A 11 -26.99 6.75 17.76
N TYR A 12 -26.15 7.70 17.37
CA TYR A 12 -24.72 7.64 17.55
C TYR A 12 -24.26 8.83 18.37
N VAL A 13 -23.16 8.67 19.06
CA VAL A 13 -22.39 9.78 19.63
C VAL A 13 -21.14 9.94 18.78
N PHE A 14 -20.90 11.12 18.26
CA PHE A 14 -19.70 11.45 17.50
C PHE A 14 -18.71 12.22 18.38
N SER A 15 -17.46 11.78 18.43
CA SER A 15 -16.37 12.50 19.10
C SER A 15 -15.59 13.29 18.06
N GLY A 16 -15.61 14.61 18.18
CA GLY A 16 -14.89 15.51 17.28
C GLY A 16 -13.37 15.35 17.40
N THR A 17 -12.88 15.01 18.58
CA THR A 17 -11.46 14.82 18.89
C THR A 17 -10.89 13.56 18.23
N THR A 18 -11.63 12.46 18.28
CA THR A 18 -11.18 11.17 17.72
C THR A 18 -11.65 10.94 16.29
N GLY A 19 -12.65 11.69 15.83
CA GLY A 19 -13.32 11.44 14.56
C GLY A 19 -14.10 10.12 14.53
N ALA A 20 -14.49 9.58 15.68
CA ALA A 20 -15.18 8.29 15.80
C ALA A 20 -16.68 8.43 16.10
N PHE A 21 -17.47 7.47 15.61
CA PHE A 21 -18.89 7.32 15.96
C PHE A 21 -19.06 6.13 16.91
N TYR A 22 -19.83 6.35 17.97
CA TYR A 22 -20.13 5.39 19.03
C TYR A 22 -21.64 5.09 19.00
N PRO A 23 -22.07 3.88 18.61
CA PRO A 23 -23.48 3.53 18.66
C PRO A 23 -23.98 3.54 20.10
N LEU A 24 -25.07 4.25 20.36
CA LEU A 24 -25.69 4.34 21.69
C LEU A 24 -26.15 2.97 22.21
N SER A 25 -26.49 2.06 21.30
CA SER A 25 -26.83 0.66 21.60
C SER A 25 -25.71 -0.09 22.33
N ARG A 26 -24.45 0.35 22.19
CA ARG A 26 -23.27 -0.26 22.81
C ARG A 26 -22.61 0.62 23.87
N LYS A 27 -23.28 1.70 24.32
CA LYS A 27 -22.73 2.67 25.28
C LYS A 27 -22.10 2.02 26.50
N GLN A 28 -22.80 1.09 27.15
CA GLN A 28 -22.31 0.49 28.39
C GLN A 28 -20.95 -0.21 28.20
N GLY A 29 -20.76 -0.93 27.10
CA GLY A 29 -19.49 -1.61 26.83
C GLY A 29 -18.31 -0.64 26.65
N TYR A 30 -18.55 0.54 26.08
CA TYR A 30 -17.53 1.58 25.98
C TYR A 30 -17.26 2.26 27.33
N VAL A 31 -18.28 2.46 28.16
CA VAL A 31 -18.14 3.01 29.51
C VAL A 31 -17.33 2.04 30.39
N ASP A 32 -17.67 0.75 30.36
CA ASP A 32 -16.95 -0.29 31.09
C ASP A 32 -15.49 -0.42 30.64
N ALA A 33 -15.23 -0.21 29.34
CA ALA A 33 -13.88 -0.17 28.77
C ALA A 33 -13.14 1.17 28.98
N GLY A 34 -13.79 2.18 29.55
CA GLY A 34 -13.23 3.53 29.72
C GLY A 34 -12.96 4.28 28.41
N SER A 35 -13.61 3.89 27.31
CA SER A 35 -13.42 4.43 25.96
C SER A 35 -14.59 5.30 25.47
N TRP A 36 -15.57 5.57 26.33
CA TRP A 36 -16.68 6.46 26.00
C TRP A 36 -16.19 7.91 25.92
N PRO A 37 -16.53 8.68 24.87
CA PRO A 37 -15.99 10.02 24.70
C PRO A 37 -16.67 11.04 25.61
N ASP A 38 -15.88 11.92 26.21
CA ASP A 38 -16.36 13.07 26.99
C ASP A 38 -16.84 14.21 26.08
N ASP A 39 -16.29 14.33 24.86
CA ASP A 39 -16.59 15.35 23.86
C ASP A 39 -17.70 14.94 22.88
N GLY A 40 -18.46 13.90 23.23
CA GLY A 40 -19.42 13.27 22.35
C GLY A 40 -20.67 14.11 22.06
N VAL A 41 -20.97 14.32 20.77
CA VAL A 41 -22.20 14.95 20.28
C VAL A 41 -23.15 13.90 19.70
N GLU A 42 -24.40 13.87 20.13
CA GLU A 42 -25.40 12.94 19.60
C GLU A 42 -25.79 13.29 18.16
N VAL A 43 -25.77 12.29 17.27
CA VAL A 43 -26.14 12.40 15.87
C VAL A 43 -27.05 11.24 15.45
N LYS A 44 -27.81 11.46 14.37
CA LYS A 44 -28.69 10.45 13.76
C LYS A 44 -27.93 9.55 12.78
N GLU A 45 -28.51 8.40 12.46
CA GLU A 45 -27.96 7.46 11.47
C GLU A 45 -27.67 8.12 10.11
N ASP A 46 -28.51 9.05 9.63
CA ASP A 46 -28.25 9.76 8.36
C ASP A 46 -26.90 10.49 8.33
N ILE A 47 -26.52 11.09 9.47
CA ILE A 47 -25.24 11.77 9.63
C ILE A 47 -24.11 10.74 9.68
N PHE A 48 -24.29 9.65 10.43
CA PHE A 48 -23.33 8.55 10.45
C PHE A 48 -23.07 8.02 9.03
N MET A 49 -24.12 7.72 8.27
CA MET A 49 -24.07 7.22 6.88
C MET A 49 -23.32 8.19 5.95
N LYS A 50 -23.60 9.50 6.05
CA LYS A 50 -22.94 10.54 5.25
C LYS A 50 -21.42 10.57 5.47
N PHE A 51 -20.97 10.24 6.68
CA PHE A 51 -19.57 10.36 7.09
C PHE A 51 -18.86 9.01 7.24
N GLN A 52 -19.34 7.94 6.59
CA GLN A 52 -18.65 6.64 6.59
C GLN A 52 -17.41 6.61 5.69
N ASN A 53 -17.49 7.23 4.51
CA ASN A 53 -16.47 7.13 3.47
C ASN A 53 -15.81 8.49 3.25
N PRO A 54 -14.56 8.69 3.73
CA PRO A 54 -13.85 9.95 3.51
C PRO A 54 -13.53 10.17 2.03
N PRO A 55 -13.73 11.40 1.51
CA PRO A 55 -13.19 11.78 0.21
C PRO A 55 -11.65 11.65 0.16
N PRO A 56 -11.06 11.49 -1.04
CA PRO A 56 -9.61 11.47 -1.19
C PRO A 56 -8.94 12.70 -0.56
N GLY A 57 -7.91 12.48 0.26
CA GLY A 57 -7.16 13.55 0.93
C GLY A 57 -7.87 14.21 2.11
N LYS A 58 -9.00 13.65 2.58
CA LYS A 58 -9.71 14.13 3.76
C LYS A 58 -9.84 13.05 4.83
N LEU A 59 -9.98 13.49 6.07
CA LEU A 59 -10.32 12.67 7.23
C LEU A 59 -11.59 13.20 7.88
N ARG A 60 -12.26 12.36 8.66
CA ARG A 60 -13.39 12.79 9.48
C ARG A 60 -12.87 13.46 10.74
N GLY A 61 -13.33 14.67 11.02
CA GLY A 61 -13.03 15.44 12.24
C GLY A 61 -14.27 16.14 12.78
N GLY A 62 -14.13 16.85 13.90
CA GLY A 62 -15.18 17.72 14.44
C GLY A 62 -15.09 19.15 13.90
N ASP A 63 -16.24 19.77 13.64
CA ASP A 63 -16.34 21.22 13.45
C ASP A 63 -16.30 21.96 14.80
N ALA A 64 -16.45 23.29 14.79
CA ALA A 64 -16.44 24.12 16.01
C ALA A 64 -17.55 23.77 17.01
N ASN A 65 -18.59 23.06 16.57
CA ASN A 65 -19.72 22.60 17.39
C ASN A 65 -19.60 21.11 17.76
N GLY A 66 -18.50 20.45 17.40
CA GLY A 66 -18.28 19.03 17.64
C GLY A 66 -19.05 18.10 16.70
N TYR A 67 -19.68 18.61 15.63
CA TYR A 67 -20.35 17.77 14.62
C TYR A 67 -19.36 17.25 13.57
N PRO A 68 -19.63 16.11 12.94
CA PRO A 68 -18.72 15.54 11.95
C PRO A 68 -18.58 16.47 10.73
N CYS A 69 -17.34 16.72 10.35
CA CYS A 69 -16.95 17.41 9.12
C CYS A 69 -15.77 16.69 8.46
N TRP A 70 -15.51 17.02 7.19
CA TRP A 70 -14.33 16.53 6.48
C TRP A 70 -13.20 17.56 6.61
N VAL A 71 -12.13 17.17 7.31
CA VAL A 71 -10.90 17.96 7.44
C VAL A 71 -9.85 17.46 6.47
N ASP A 72 -8.89 18.30 6.10
CA ASP A 72 -7.80 17.86 5.24
C ASP A 72 -6.90 16.87 5.99
N THR A 73 -6.46 15.83 5.29
CA THR A 73 -5.48 14.89 5.85
C THR A 73 -4.20 15.68 6.14
N PRO A 74 -3.70 15.66 7.40
CA PRO A 74 -2.47 16.35 7.71
C PRO A 74 -1.35 15.77 6.84
N PRO A 75 -0.40 16.61 6.37
CA PRO A 75 0.75 16.10 5.65
C PRO A 75 1.50 15.08 6.52
N PRO A 76 2.06 14.02 5.93
CA PRO A 76 2.84 13.04 6.68
C PRO A 76 3.97 13.72 7.44
N THR A 77 4.31 13.20 8.62
CA THR A 77 5.45 13.71 9.36
C THR A 77 6.75 13.29 8.68
N LEU A 78 7.85 14.01 8.91
CA LEU A 78 9.17 13.62 8.41
C LEU A 78 9.53 12.18 8.83
N GLU A 79 9.13 11.75 10.03
CA GLU A 79 9.39 10.38 10.50
C GLU A 79 8.57 9.34 9.72
N ASP A 80 7.32 9.65 9.38
CA ASP A 80 6.50 8.78 8.53
C ASP A 80 7.06 8.70 7.10
N GLU A 81 7.52 9.80 6.55
CA GLU A 81 8.18 9.83 5.24
C GLU A 81 9.47 9.01 5.25
N ARG A 82 10.30 9.13 6.30
CA ARG A 82 11.53 8.35 6.47
C ARG A 82 11.22 6.86 6.59
N ARG A 83 10.20 6.49 7.37
CA ARG A 83 9.77 5.09 7.51
C ARG A 83 9.29 4.53 6.17
N SER A 84 8.47 5.28 5.44
CA SER A 84 7.98 4.91 4.11
C SER A 84 9.13 4.72 3.11
N ALA A 85 10.08 5.66 3.06
CA ALA A 85 11.26 5.57 2.20
C ALA A 85 12.16 4.39 2.58
N ALA A 86 12.34 4.10 3.87
CA ALA A 86 13.12 2.95 4.33
C ALA A 86 12.49 1.62 3.89
N LEU A 87 11.17 1.49 4.03
CA LEU A 87 10.42 0.30 3.56
C LEU A 87 10.52 0.13 2.05
N THR A 88 10.36 1.23 1.31
CA THR A 88 10.45 1.22 -0.16
C THR A 88 11.87 0.85 -0.60
N LYS A 89 12.91 1.44 0.01
CA LYS A 89 14.31 1.14 -0.29
C LYS A 89 14.62 -0.33 -0.02
N LYS A 90 14.16 -0.87 1.12
CA LYS A 90 14.30 -2.29 1.46
C LYS A 90 13.66 -3.19 0.40
N SER A 91 12.39 -2.95 0.07
CA SER A 91 11.67 -3.73 -0.94
C SER A 91 12.37 -3.72 -2.31
N GLN A 92 12.89 -2.56 -2.72
CA GLN A 92 13.64 -2.42 -3.96
C GLN A 92 15.00 -3.13 -3.95
N LEU A 93 15.69 -3.16 -2.79
CA LEU A 93 16.93 -3.93 -2.62
C LEU A 93 16.65 -5.44 -2.64
N ASP A 94 15.57 -5.88 -2.02
CA ASP A 94 15.14 -7.27 -2.02
C ASP A 94 14.78 -7.76 -3.43
N GLU A 95 14.07 -6.94 -4.20
CA GLU A 95 13.80 -7.20 -5.63
C GLU A 95 15.10 -7.31 -6.44
N ALA A 96 16.01 -6.34 -6.30
CA ALA A 96 17.30 -6.40 -6.98
C ALA A 96 18.09 -7.65 -6.59
N GLY A 97 18.05 -8.07 -5.33
CA GLY A 97 18.66 -9.31 -4.85
C GLY A 97 18.07 -10.55 -5.52
N ARG A 98 16.75 -10.64 -5.61
CA ARG A 98 16.04 -11.75 -6.27
C ARG A 98 16.38 -11.89 -7.76
N ILE A 99 16.68 -10.79 -8.44
CA ILE A 99 17.09 -10.81 -9.86
C ILE A 99 18.59 -11.10 -9.99
N ILE A 100 19.42 -10.52 -9.14
CA ILE A 100 20.88 -10.70 -9.19
C ILE A 100 21.28 -12.15 -8.91
N GLY A 101 20.59 -12.84 -7.99
CA GLY A 101 20.90 -14.22 -7.59
C GLY A 101 21.03 -15.18 -8.79
N PRO A 102 19.94 -15.42 -9.54
CA PRO A 102 19.96 -16.33 -10.69
C PRO A 102 20.93 -15.90 -11.80
N LEU A 103 21.06 -14.58 -12.04
CA LEU A 103 22.00 -14.06 -13.02
C LEU A 103 23.46 -14.30 -12.60
N GLN A 104 23.76 -14.25 -11.30
CA GLN A 104 25.07 -14.56 -10.76
C GLN A 104 25.33 -16.07 -10.83
N ASP A 105 24.35 -16.90 -10.52
CA ASP A 105 24.47 -18.36 -10.65
C ASP A 105 24.81 -18.76 -12.10
N ALA A 106 24.17 -18.14 -13.10
CA ALA A 106 24.48 -18.37 -14.51
C ALA A 106 25.91 -17.95 -14.88
N VAL A 107 26.45 -16.88 -14.26
CA VAL A 107 27.85 -16.49 -14.43
C VAL A 107 28.78 -17.51 -13.80
N ASP A 108 28.48 -17.94 -12.57
CA ASP A 108 29.32 -18.85 -11.78
C ASP A 108 29.36 -20.25 -12.40
N LEU A 109 28.25 -20.69 -13.01
CA LEU A 109 28.14 -21.94 -13.77
C LEU A 109 28.68 -21.83 -15.21
N GLY A 110 29.10 -20.65 -15.64
CA GLY A 110 29.57 -20.42 -17.02
C GLY A 110 28.48 -20.54 -18.10
N MET A 111 27.19 -20.51 -17.71
CA MET A 111 26.02 -20.65 -18.59
C MET A 111 25.44 -19.30 -19.04
N THR A 112 26.07 -18.19 -18.62
CA THR A 112 25.55 -16.85 -18.85
C THR A 112 25.60 -16.43 -20.33
N THR A 113 24.50 -15.84 -20.79
CA THR A 113 24.38 -15.17 -22.09
C THR A 113 24.88 -13.72 -22.02
N ASN A 114 25.20 -13.12 -23.18
CA ASN A 114 25.59 -11.71 -23.23
C ASN A 114 24.49 -10.76 -22.71
N THR A 115 23.22 -11.12 -22.92
CA THR A 115 22.05 -10.39 -22.41
C THR A 115 21.94 -10.47 -20.88
N GLU A 116 22.22 -11.64 -20.29
CA GLU A 116 22.26 -11.81 -18.83
C GLU A 116 23.44 -11.06 -18.20
N LYS A 117 24.62 -11.06 -18.83
CA LYS A 117 25.77 -10.25 -18.36
C LYS A 117 25.44 -8.76 -18.32
N ALA A 118 24.82 -8.24 -19.39
CA ALA A 118 24.39 -6.85 -19.44
C ALA A 118 23.34 -6.54 -18.35
N SER A 119 22.36 -7.43 -18.18
CA SER A 119 21.33 -7.32 -17.15
C SER A 119 21.93 -7.32 -15.74
N LEU A 120 22.85 -8.25 -15.45
CA LEU A 120 23.53 -8.37 -14.17
C LEU A 120 24.30 -7.09 -13.83
N LEU A 121 25.00 -6.51 -14.80
CA LEU A 121 25.72 -5.25 -14.62
C LEU A 121 24.76 -4.10 -14.28
N THR A 122 23.64 -4.01 -14.99
CA THR A 122 22.60 -2.99 -14.73
C THR A 122 22.01 -3.13 -13.34
N TRP A 123 21.61 -4.34 -12.93
CA TRP A 123 21.03 -4.57 -11.60
C TRP A 123 22.04 -4.36 -10.47
N LYS A 124 23.31 -4.73 -10.66
CA LYS A 124 24.38 -4.42 -9.68
C LYS A 124 24.59 -2.90 -9.53
N LYS A 125 24.61 -2.15 -10.65
CA LYS A 125 24.68 -0.68 -10.63
C LYS A 125 23.48 -0.08 -9.91
N TYR A 126 22.27 -0.54 -10.23
CA TYR A 126 21.05 -0.11 -9.57
C TYR A 126 21.11 -0.34 -8.05
N ARG A 127 21.42 -1.57 -7.60
CA ARG A 127 21.53 -1.90 -6.18
C ARG A 127 22.55 -1.02 -5.45
N MET A 128 23.70 -0.76 -6.08
CA MET A 128 24.73 0.12 -5.52
C MET A 128 24.24 1.57 -5.38
N LEU A 129 23.63 2.12 -6.43
CA LEU A 129 23.08 3.49 -6.40
C LEU A 129 21.99 3.62 -5.34
N LEU A 130 21.09 2.63 -5.27
CA LEU A 130 20.02 2.58 -4.30
C LEU A 130 20.55 2.55 -2.86
N ASN A 131 21.58 1.74 -2.58
CA ASN A 131 22.23 1.71 -1.27
C ASN A 131 22.79 3.08 -0.84
N ARG A 132 23.31 3.87 -1.80
CA ARG A 132 23.87 5.20 -1.55
C ARG A 132 22.83 6.31 -1.37
N VAL A 133 21.56 6.06 -1.67
CA VAL A 133 20.49 7.05 -1.43
C VAL A 133 20.36 7.27 0.08
N ASP A 134 20.67 8.49 0.52
CA ASP A 134 20.40 8.94 1.88
C ASP A 134 18.92 9.30 2.00
N ILE A 135 18.20 8.51 2.80
CA ILE A 135 16.76 8.65 3.06
C ILE A 135 16.48 9.39 4.38
N SER A 136 17.51 9.90 5.07
CA SER A 136 17.36 10.63 6.32
C SER A 136 16.99 12.10 6.13
N THR A 137 17.29 12.68 4.96
CA THR A 137 17.17 14.13 4.69
C THR A 137 16.30 14.49 3.49
N ALA A 138 16.00 13.55 2.58
CA ALA A 138 15.14 13.78 1.41
C ALA A 138 14.50 12.47 0.88
N PRO A 139 13.42 11.99 1.52
CA PRO A 139 12.73 10.72 1.17
C PRO A 139 12.29 10.65 -0.30
N ASP A 140 11.97 11.79 -0.90
CA ASP A 140 11.43 11.94 -2.25
C ASP A 140 12.39 11.50 -3.38
N LYS A 141 13.70 11.46 -3.08
CA LYS A 141 14.75 11.11 -4.07
C LYS A 141 14.78 9.63 -4.45
N LEU A 142 14.02 8.78 -3.76
CA LEU A 142 13.99 7.33 -4.00
C LEU A 142 13.25 6.95 -5.30
N ALA A 143 12.21 7.71 -5.68
CA ALA A 143 11.43 7.43 -6.89
C ALA A 143 12.25 7.62 -8.18
N ASP A 144 13.05 8.69 -8.24
CA ASP A 144 13.87 9.01 -9.42
C ASP A 144 15.05 8.05 -9.62
N ALA A 145 15.60 7.49 -8.54
CA ALA A 145 16.66 6.48 -8.61
C ALA A 145 16.11 5.13 -9.11
N ALA A 146 14.87 4.80 -8.74
CA ALA A 146 14.16 3.59 -9.15
C ALA A 146 13.84 3.58 -10.66
N GLN A 147 13.49 4.72 -11.24
CA GLN A 147 13.16 4.81 -12.67
C GLN A 147 14.40 4.84 -13.57
N ARG A 148 15.48 5.51 -13.14
CA ARG A 148 16.72 5.62 -13.94
C ARG A 148 17.55 4.34 -13.99
N GLY A 149 17.44 3.47 -12.97
CA GLY A 149 18.18 2.21 -12.90
C GLY A 149 17.50 1.00 -13.54
N LYS A 150 16.18 1.05 -13.73
CA LYS A 150 15.37 -0.05 -14.30
C LYS A 150 15.36 -0.09 -15.84
N GLY A 151 16.34 0.55 -16.49
CA GLY A 151 16.45 0.76 -17.95
C GLY A 151 15.62 -0.23 -18.78
N GLY A 152 14.60 0.30 -19.45
CA GLY A 152 13.56 -0.46 -20.15
C GLY A 152 14.14 -1.59 -21.02
N GLY A 153 13.80 -2.81 -20.65
CA GLY A 153 14.24 -4.02 -21.33
C GLY A 153 13.63 -5.22 -20.64
N LEU A 154 12.46 -5.63 -21.13
CA LEU A 154 11.78 -6.93 -20.97
C LEU A 154 12.35 -7.83 -19.86
N MET A 155 11.60 -7.93 -18.75
CA MET A 155 11.63 -9.10 -17.87
C MET A 155 11.47 -10.36 -18.75
N PRO A 156 12.41 -11.31 -18.80
CA PRO A 156 12.09 -12.63 -19.28
C PRO A 156 11.17 -13.26 -18.23
N VAL A 157 9.89 -13.39 -18.56
CA VAL A 157 8.98 -14.26 -17.82
C VAL A 157 9.58 -15.66 -17.95
N ILE A 158 10.20 -16.13 -16.89
CA ILE A 158 10.56 -17.55 -16.72
C ILE A 158 9.21 -18.28 -16.57
N GLU A 159 8.59 -18.60 -17.71
CA GLU A 159 7.41 -19.42 -17.79
C GLU A 159 7.77 -20.80 -17.24
N GLN A 160 7.31 -21.08 -16.02
CA GLN A 160 7.51 -22.38 -15.40
C GLN A 160 6.82 -23.45 -16.24
N GLY A 161 7.65 -24.34 -16.79
CA GLY A 161 7.35 -25.68 -17.30
C GLY A 161 5.88 -26.05 -17.52
N LYS A 162 5.38 -25.78 -18.73
CA LYS A 162 4.28 -26.57 -19.29
C LYS A 162 4.88 -27.85 -19.90
N PRO A 163 4.57 -29.06 -19.39
CA PRO A 163 5.13 -30.27 -19.96
C PRO A 163 4.57 -30.52 -21.36
N ALA A 164 5.50 -30.67 -22.32
CA ALA A 164 5.20 -31.07 -23.69
C ALA A 164 4.67 -32.51 -23.70
N HIS A 165 3.35 -32.68 -23.82
CA HIS A 165 2.79 -33.98 -24.19
C HIS A 165 3.07 -34.24 -25.66
N HIS A 166 4.15 -34.99 -25.87
CA HIS A 166 4.45 -35.72 -27.08
C HIS A 166 3.32 -36.73 -27.34
N ARG A 167 2.52 -36.52 -28.38
CA ARG A 167 1.90 -37.64 -29.10
C ARG A 167 2.27 -37.55 -30.57
N LYS A 168 3.17 -38.45 -30.95
CA LYS A 168 3.44 -38.81 -32.33
C LYS A 168 2.25 -39.61 -32.89
N GLY A 169 1.80 -39.18 -34.06
CA GLY A 169 1.40 -40.04 -35.17
C GLY A 169 -0.10 -40.28 -35.39
N PRO A 170 -0.51 -40.74 -36.60
CA PRO A 170 0.19 -40.66 -37.88
C PRO A 170 -0.66 -40.04 -39.01
N SER A 171 0.08 -39.54 -40.01
CA SER A 171 -0.37 -39.31 -41.37
C SER A 171 -0.80 -40.63 -42.02
N THR A 172 -1.94 -40.64 -42.72
CA THR A 172 -2.12 -41.34 -44.01
C THR A 172 -3.48 -40.99 -44.62
N PHE A 173 -3.40 -40.59 -45.90
CA PHE A 173 -4.40 -40.50 -46.98
C PHE A 173 -5.70 -39.71 -46.78
#